data_AF-A0A7R9DK44-F1
#
_entry.id   AF-A0A7R9DK44-F1
#
_cell.length_a   1.000
_cell.length_b   1.000
_cell.length_c   1.000
_cell.angle_alpha   90.00
_cell.angle_beta   90.00
_cell.angle_gamma   90.00
#
_symmetry.space_group_name_H-M   'P 1'
#
loop_
_entity.id
_entity.type
_entity.pdbx_description
1 polymer ?
#
loop_
_entity_poly.entity_id
_entity_poly.type
_entity_poly.pdbx_seq_one_letter_code
_entity_poly.pdbx_strand_id
1 'polypeptide(L)'
;MEMDPAITGRPSWTTPISLTRRLKLHRTLFETVASVLGSSIRSRISIASNFYDLGGNSLNSVYTVTKLQEQGFLIGVSEFISCNTLGDVLNKMRGEYYEEDPILAHGKQQDSRRYVAQMLQDSHRTRVTDMITTSFYQKADLDRWLMPDIRAEDYTELLDSMWEPLLEKNLSFVVQTQRGETVGVALNFDANDEPPVKINSKLEDCVQFLGAPGVSYKSVMCCVIRENQLPQGKGQVLHGLMMATHSSMSPQQNVEVIHFMEEEMLRIARKGGFAGVFTTNTSPLTQ
;
A
#
# COMPACT_ATOMS: atom_id res chain seq x y z
N MET A 1 29.60 -30.57 -64.43
CA MET A 1 28.62 -31.43 -63.74
C MET A 1 29.21 -31.67 -62.35
N GLU A 2 28.88 -30.75 -61.45
CA GLU A 2 29.31 -30.76 -60.04
C GLU A 2 28.57 -31.86 -59.29
N MET A 3 29.25 -32.53 -58.37
CA MET A 3 28.63 -33.28 -57.27
C MET A 3 29.24 -32.80 -55.97
N ASP A 4 28.39 -32.16 -55.17
CA ASP A 4 28.63 -31.62 -53.84
C ASP A 4 28.55 -32.74 -52.78
N PRO A 5 29.55 -32.94 -51.91
CA PRO A 5 29.47 -33.92 -50.84
C PRO A 5 28.63 -33.41 -49.66
N ALA A 6 27.61 -34.19 -49.35
CA ALA A 6 26.62 -33.97 -48.30
C ALA A 6 27.18 -33.45 -46.97
N ILE A 7 26.58 -32.35 -46.54
CA ILE A 7 26.57 -31.76 -45.21
C ILE A 7 26.15 -32.82 -44.18
N THR A 8 27.09 -33.28 -43.35
CA THR A 8 26.79 -33.97 -42.09
C THR A 8 27.07 -33.04 -40.91
N GLY A 9 26.35 -31.93 -40.83
CA GLY A 9 26.25 -31.11 -39.63
C GLY A 9 25.07 -31.57 -38.78
N ARG A 10 25.33 -32.24 -37.66
CA ARG A 10 24.29 -32.42 -36.62
C ARG A 10 23.94 -31.03 -36.07
N PRO A 11 22.67 -30.61 -35.98
CA PRO A 11 22.33 -29.35 -35.33
C PRO A 11 22.63 -29.47 -33.84
N SER A 12 23.57 -28.67 -33.33
CA SER A 12 23.77 -28.50 -31.91
C SER A 12 22.58 -27.74 -31.35
N TRP A 13 21.66 -28.44 -30.68
CA TRP A 13 20.60 -27.82 -29.89
C TRP A 13 21.18 -27.27 -28.58
N THR A 14 22.12 -26.34 -28.66
CA THR A 14 22.45 -25.48 -27.53
C THR A 14 21.34 -24.44 -27.42
N THR A 15 20.43 -24.66 -26.48
CA THR A 15 19.42 -23.68 -26.07
C THR A 15 20.11 -22.32 -25.91
N PRO A 16 19.67 -21.25 -26.61
CA PRO A 16 20.32 -19.95 -26.53
C PRO A 16 20.43 -19.52 -25.07
N ILE A 17 21.60 -19.04 -24.64
CA ILE A 17 21.85 -18.57 -23.26
C ILE A 17 20.76 -17.59 -22.80
N SER A 18 20.19 -16.80 -23.74
CA SER A 18 19.06 -15.91 -23.50
C SER A 18 17.75 -16.61 -23.12
N LEU A 19 17.44 -17.77 -23.70
CA LEU A 19 16.24 -18.56 -23.40
C LEU A 19 16.37 -19.25 -22.03
N THR A 20 17.54 -19.81 -21.73
CA THR A 20 17.85 -20.40 -20.42
C THR A 20 17.77 -19.36 -19.29
N ARG A 21 18.27 -18.15 -19.54
CA ARG A 21 18.18 -17.00 -18.61
C ARG A 21 16.73 -16.59 -18.38
N ARG A 22 15.93 -16.46 -19.45
CA ARG A 22 14.53 -16.04 -19.36
C ARG A 22 13.69 -17.07 -18.62
N LEU A 23 13.93 -18.36 -18.84
CA LEU A 23 13.29 -19.44 -18.08
C LEU A 23 13.64 -19.40 -16.58
N LYS A 24 14.90 -19.09 -16.23
CA LYS A 24 15.31 -18.91 -14.83
C LYS A 24 14.54 -17.76 -14.16
N LEU A 25 14.43 -16.60 -14.82
CA LEU A 25 13.64 -15.46 -14.34
C LEU A 25 12.16 -15.83 -14.11
N HIS A 26 11.53 -16.49 -15.09
CA HIS A 26 10.13 -16.91 -14.99
C HIS A 26 9.93 -17.84 -13.81
N ARG A 27 10.80 -18.86 -13.70
CA ARG A 27 10.73 -19.86 -12.64
C ARG A 27 10.89 -19.21 -11.26
N THR A 28 11.93 -18.39 -11.08
CA THR A 28 12.16 -17.71 -9.80
C THR A 28 10.98 -16.82 -9.41
N LEU A 29 10.45 -16.01 -10.33
CA LEU A 29 9.30 -15.16 -10.01
C LEU A 29 8.09 -16.01 -9.61
N PHE A 30 7.74 -17.03 -10.39
CA PHE A 30 6.54 -17.82 -10.15
C PHE A 30 6.65 -18.66 -8.88
N GLU A 31 7.81 -19.25 -8.60
CA GLU A 31 8.09 -19.96 -7.35
C GLU A 31 8.03 -19.02 -6.14
N THR A 32 8.58 -17.81 -6.27
CA THR A 32 8.54 -16.80 -5.19
C THR A 32 7.10 -16.34 -4.94
N VAL A 33 6.35 -15.97 -5.97
CA VAL A 33 4.93 -15.58 -5.84
C VAL A 33 4.11 -16.72 -5.27
N ALA A 34 4.30 -17.96 -5.72
CA ALA A 34 3.60 -19.12 -5.19
C ALA A 34 3.93 -19.35 -3.70
N SER A 35 5.21 -19.22 -3.33
CA SER A 35 5.66 -19.36 -1.94
C SER A 35 5.12 -18.28 -1.02
N VAL A 36 5.03 -17.04 -1.51
CA VAL A 36 4.60 -15.89 -0.71
C VAL A 36 3.08 -15.85 -0.55
N LEU A 37 2.34 -16.09 -1.63
CA LEU A 37 0.88 -16.07 -1.58
C LEU A 37 0.32 -17.34 -0.94
N GLY A 38 0.99 -18.50 -1.07
CA GLY A 38 0.61 -19.73 -0.39
C GLY A 38 -0.87 -20.09 -0.56
N SER A 39 -1.60 -20.21 0.56
CA SER A 39 -3.04 -20.52 0.58
C SER A 39 -3.92 -19.37 0.07
N SER A 40 -3.40 -18.16 -0.09
CA SER A 40 -4.14 -17.00 -0.57
C SER A 40 -4.30 -16.98 -2.10
N ILE A 41 -3.67 -17.91 -2.83
CA ILE A 41 -3.73 -17.99 -4.29
C ILE A 41 -5.16 -18.27 -4.75
N ARG A 42 -5.76 -17.30 -5.43
CA ARG A 42 -7.16 -17.39 -5.89
C ARG A 42 -7.33 -18.00 -7.27
N SER A 43 -6.29 -17.99 -8.09
CA SER A 43 -6.34 -18.48 -9.47
C SER A 43 -4.97 -18.97 -9.97
N ARG A 44 -4.93 -19.55 -11.17
CA ARG A 44 -3.70 -20.10 -11.75
C ARG A 44 -2.70 -18.96 -12.04
N ILE A 45 -1.47 -19.12 -11.55
CA ILE A 45 -0.37 -18.19 -11.83
C ILE A 45 0.01 -18.29 -13.31
N SER A 46 0.03 -17.14 -13.98
CA SER A 46 0.42 -16.99 -15.38
C SER A 46 1.12 -15.64 -15.60
N ILE A 47 1.75 -15.46 -16.76
CA ILE A 47 2.40 -14.19 -17.13
C ILE A 47 1.38 -13.05 -17.18
N ALA A 48 0.13 -13.32 -17.56
CA ALA A 48 -0.95 -12.34 -17.62
C ALA A 48 -1.63 -12.09 -16.26
N SER A 49 -1.27 -12.86 -15.22
CA SER A 49 -1.87 -12.70 -13.90
C SER A 49 -1.39 -11.41 -13.26
N ASN A 50 -2.30 -10.66 -12.65
CA ASN A 50 -1.97 -9.58 -11.74
C ASN A 50 -1.69 -10.15 -10.34
N PHE A 51 -0.66 -9.63 -9.66
CA PHE A 51 -0.26 -10.13 -8.34
C PHE A 51 -1.36 -9.95 -7.26
N TYR A 52 -2.09 -8.84 -7.30
CA TYR A 52 -3.16 -8.52 -6.35
C TYR A 52 -4.43 -9.33 -6.62
N ASP A 53 -4.76 -9.58 -7.89
CA ASP A 53 -5.87 -10.47 -8.26
C ASP A 53 -5.62 -11.92 -7.80
N LEU A 54 -4.35 -12.32 -7.73
CA LEU A 54 -3.95 -13.61 -7.18
C LEU A 54 -4.08 -13.70 -5.66
N GLY A 55 -4.30 -12.58 -4.95
CA GLY A 55 -4.36 -12.52 -3.47
C GLY A 55 -3.21 -11.74 -2.82
N GLY A 56 -2.43 -10.98 -3.61
CA GLY A 56 -1.39 -10.08 -3.13
C GLY A 56 -1.93 -8.88 -2.32
N ASN A 57 -1.07 -8.31 -1.48
CA ASN A 57 -1.26 -7.09 -0.70
C ASN A 57 0.07 -6.33 -0.53
N SER A 58 0.08 -5.20 0.19
CA SER A 58 1.29 -4.40 0.45
C SER A 58 2.40 -5.23 1.10
N LEU A 59 2.12 -5.90 2.23
CA LEU A 59 3.09 -6.68 3.00
C LEU A 59 3.76 -7.75 2.14
N ASN A 60 2.95 -8.53 1.43
CA ASN A 60 3.44 -9.64 0.64
C ASN A 60 4.05 -9.17 -0.69
N SER A 61 3.77 -7.94 -1.14
CA SER A 61 4.53 -7.27 -2.21
C SER A 61 5.95 -6.96 -1.74
N VAL A 62 6.09 -6.33 -0.58
CA VAL A 62 7.41 -6.05 0.03
C VAL A 62 8.17 -7.35 0.25
N TYR A 63 7.54 -8.37 0.83
CA TYR A 63 8.18 -9.66 1.07
C TYR A 63 8.57 -10.39 -0.22
N THR A 64 7.74 -10.32 -1.26
CA THR A 64 8.07 -10.87 -2.59
C THR A 64 9.31 -10.17 -3.16
N VAL A 65 9.34 -8.83 -3.13
CA VAL A 65 10.48 -8.05 -3.62
C VAL A 65 11.76 -8.38 -2.84
N THR A 66 11.69 -8.45 -1.50
CA THR A 66 12.85 -8.84 -0.67
C THR A 66 13.36 -10.22 -1.02
N LYS A 67 12.47 -11.23 -1.17
CA LYS A 67 12.87 -12.59 -1.58
C LYS A 67 13.49 -12.64 -2.97
N LEU A 68 13.05 -11.80 -3.90
CA LEU A 68 13.66 -11.69 -5.22
C LEU A 68 15.04 -11.05 -5.13
N GLN A 69 15.22 -10.04 -4.28
CA GLN A 69 16.51 -9.39 -4.02
C GLN A 69 17.52 -10.33 -3.35
N GLU A 70 17.09 -11.12 -2.37
CA GLU A 70 17.90 -12.18 -1.75
C GLU A 70 18.37 -13.25 -2.75
N GLN A 71 17.65 -13.42 -3.86
CA GLN A 71 17.99 -14.32 -4.96
C GLN A 71 18.82 -13.65 -6.07
N GLY A 72 19.31 -12.43 -5.85
CA GLY A 72 20.18 -11.70 -6.78
C GLY A 72 19.42 -10.98 -7.91
N PHE A 73 18.14 -10.66 -7.71
CA PHE A 73 17.35 -9.89 -8.67
C PHE A 73 17.10 -8.45 -8.19
N LEU A 74 17.26 -7.49 -9.10
CA LEU A 74 17.00 -6.09 -8.84
C LEU A 74 15.61 -5.72 -9.36
N ILE A 75 14.70 -5.40 -8.45
CA ILE A 75 13.42 -4.77 -8.69
C ILE A 75 13.04 -3.94 -7.45
N GLY A 76 12.52 -2.73 -7.66
CA GLY A 76 12.05 -1.87 -6.57
C GLY A 76 10.63 -2.21 -6.14
N VAL A 77 10.26 -1.90 -4.89
CA VAL A 77 8.89 -2.09 -4.38
C VAL A 77 7.89 -1.27 -5.22
N SER A 78 8.12 0.04 -5.39
CA SER A 78 7.25 0.89 -6.21
C SER A 78 7.16 0.43 -7.67
N GLU A 79 8.25 -0.15 -8.20
CA GLU A 79 8.31 -0.67 -9.57
C GLU A 79 7.48 -1.96 -9.73
N PHE A 80 7.52 -2.84 -8.72
CA PHE A 80 6.71 -4.05 -8.63
C PHE A 80 5.21 -3.71 -8.50
N ILE A 81 4.88 -2.74 -7.65
CA ILE A 81 3.48 -2.34 -7.41
C ILE A 81 2.84 -1.76 -8.67
N SER A 82 3.59 -1.01 -9.49
CA SER A 82 3.05 -0.41 -10.71
C SER A 82 2.90 -1.38 -11.90
N CYS A 83 3.29 -2.65 -11.74
CA CYS A 83 3.13 -3.68 -12.76
C CYS A 83 1.70 -4.23 -12.78
N ASN A 84 1.07 -4.21 -13.97
CA ASN A 84 -0.27 -4.77 -14.15
C ASN A 84 -0.25 -6.30 -14.20
N THR A 85 0.87 -6.89 -14.61
CA THR A 85 1.00 -8.34 -14.79
C THR A 85 2.34 -8.86 -14.28
N LEU A 86 2.42 -10.14 -13.95
CA LEU A 86 3.70 -10.81 -13.67
C LEU A 86 4.65 -10.78 -14.86
N GLY A 87 4.13 -10.65 -16.09
CA GLY A 87 4.93 -10.39 -17.28
C GLY A 87 5.63 -9.02 -17.25
N ASP A 88 4.93 -7.99 -16.79
CA ASP A 88 5.53 -6.66 -16.59
C ASP A 88 6.63 -6.73 -15.53
N VAL A 89 6.39 -7.46 -14.44
CA VAL A 89 7.40 -7.70 -13.40
C VAL A 89 8.64 -8.37 -14.00
N LEU A 90 8.48 -9.42 -14.81
CA LEU A 90 9.60 -10.11 -15.47
C LEU A 90 10.40 -9.21 -16.40
N ASN A 91 9.74 -8.27 -17.09
CA ASN A 91 10.41 -7.32 -17.98
C ASN A 91 11.23 -6.28 -17.20
N LYS A 92 10.81 -5.95 -15.97
CA LYS A 92 11.48 -4.99 -15.10
C LYS A 92 12.55 -5.62 -14.20
N MET A 93 12.40 -6.89 -13.82
CA MET A 93 13.38 -7.64 -13.04
C MET A 93 14.73 -7.75 -13.77
N ARG A 94 15.79 -7.25 -13.13
CA ARG A 94 17.18 -7.43 -13.58
C ARG A 94 17.89 -8.48 -12.72
N GLY A 95 18.91 -9.16 -13.24
CA GLY A 95 19.72 -10.11 -12.44
C GLY A 95 21.15 -9.61 -12.25
N GLU A 96 21.89 -10.15 -11.29
CA GLU A 96 23.29 -9.79 -10.95
C GLU A 96 24.33 -9.79 -12.09
N TYR A 97 23.98 -10.22 -13.31
CA TYR A 97 24.85 -10.19 -14.50
C TYR A 97 24.41 -9.14 -15.54
N TYR A 98 24.11 -7.92 -15.09
CA TYR A 98 24.07 -6.76 -15.98
C TYR A 98 25.42 -6.06 -15.87
N GLU A 99 26.31 -6.32 -16.83
CA GLU A 99 27.33 -5.32 -17.18
C GLU A 99 26.58 -4.02 -17.51
N GLU A 100 27.09 -2.92 -16.96
CA GLU A 100 26.50 -1.59 -17.04
C GLU A 100 26.20 -1.21 -18.50
N ASP A 101 24.92 -1.20 -18.88
CA ASP A 101 24.45 -0.44 -20.03
C ASP A 101 24.09 0.98 -19.53
N PRO A 102 24.87 2.03 -19.86
CA PRO A 102 24.73 3.36 -19.27
C PRO A 102 23.44 4.10 -19.63
N ILE A 103 22.56 3.50 -20.43
CA ILE A 103 21.46 4.23 -21.08
C ILE A 103 20.21 4.39 -20.18
N LEU A 104 20.09 3.71 -19.04
CA LEU A 104 18.84 3.77 -18.23
C LEU A 104 19.05 4.06 -16.73
N ALA A 105 20.00 4.94 -16.41
CA ALA A 105 20.07 5.61 -15.10
C ALA A 105 18.89 6.59 -14.83
N HIS A 106 17.90 6.67 -15.72
CA HIS A 106 16.77 7.60 -15.67
C HIS A 106 15.43 6.95 -15.29
N GLY A 107 15.44 5.85 -14.53
CA GLY A 107 14.21 5.23 -14.00
C GLY A 107 13.54 5.97 -12.84
N LYS A 108 14.13 7.08 -12.34
CA LYS A 108 13.64 7.77 -11.14
C LYS A 108 12.46 8.73 -11.35
N GLN A 109 11.82 8.80 -12.52
CA GLN A 109 10.90 9.92 -12.74
C GLN A 109 9.79 9.76 -13.81
N GLN A 110 9.29 8.55 -14.08
CA GLN A 110 8.29 8.39 -15.15
C GLN A 110 6.88 7.91 -14.78
N ASP A 111 6.61 7.44 -13.55
CA ASP A 111 5.24 6.97 -13.19
C ASP A 111 4.48 7.87 -12.18
N SER A 112 5.09 8.96 -11.71
CA SER A 112 4.57 9.77 -10.60
C SER A 112 3.51 10.82 -10.98
N ARG A 113 2.63 10.57 -11.96
CA ARG A 113 1.63 11.57 -12.42
C ARG A 113 0.17 11.13 -12.37
N ARG A 114 -0.17 9.91 -11.98
CA ARG A 114 -1.58 9.46 -11.99
C ARG A 114 -2.43 10.04 -10.87
N TYR A 115 -1.79 10.30 -9.73
CA TYR A 115 -2.44 10.74 -8.51
C TYR A 115 -1.83 12.06 -8.03
N VAL A 116 -2.67 12.90 -7.43
CA VAL A 116 -2.28 14.16 -6.81
C VAL A 116 -2.87 14.21 -5.41
N ALA A 117 -2.05 14.59 -4.44
CA ALA A 117 -2.50 14.87 -3.08
C ALA A 117 -2.98 16.32 -2.97
N GLN A 118 -4.18 16.51 -2.42
CA GLN A 118 -4.73 17.82 -2.08
C GLN A 118 -5.06 17.82 -0.59
N MET A 119 -4.66 18.88 0.13
CA MET A 119 -5.03 19.03 1.54
C MET A 119 -6.54 18.98 1.73
N LEU A 120 -6.98 18.47 2.88
CA LEU A 120 -8.39 18.33 3.19
C LEU A 120 -9.08 19.70 3.16
N GLN A 121 -10.28 19.75 2.60
CA GLN A 121 -11.11 20.95 2.46
C GLN A 121 -12.54 20.56 2.79
N ASP A 122 -13.36 21.53 3.22
CA ASP A 122 -14.73 21.27 3.62
C ASP A 122 -15.59 20.68 2.48
N SER A 123 -15.30 21.05 1.23
CA SER A 123 -15.92 20.48 0.02
C SER A 123 -15.72 18.97 -0.12
N HIS A 124 -14.76 18.36 0.59
CA HIS A 124 -14.50 16.92 0.55
C HIS A 124 -15.36 16.11 1.51
N ARG A 125 -16.11 16.74 2.43
CA ARG A 125 -16.81 16.08 3.55
C ARG A 125 -17.61 14.87 3.14
N THR A 126 -18.60 15.07 2.28
CA THR A 126 -19.50 13.99 1.83
C THR A 126 -18.73 12.81 1.23
N ARG A 127 -17.70 13.09 0.44
CA ARG A 127 -16.92 12.07 -0.26
C ARG A 127 -16.00 11.31 0.69
N VAL A 128 -15.41 12.00 1.66
CA VAL A 128 -14.55 11.38 2.69
C VAL A 128 -15.37 10.51 3.63
N THR A 129 -16.53 11.00 4.09
CA THR A 129 -17.45 10.21 4.91
C THR A 129 -17.87 8.93 4.21
N ASP A 130 -18.26 9.02 2.94
CA ASP A 130 -18.61 7.83 2.13
C ASP A 130 -17.46 6.82 2.05
N MET A 131 -16.23 7.27 1.76
CA MET A 131 -15.08 6.38 1.65
C MET A 131 -14.71 5.70 2.97
N ILE A 132 -14.68 6.46 4.08
CA ILE A 132 -14.34 5.94 5.41
C ILE A 132 -15.43 4.97 5.86
N THR A 133 -16.70 5.39 5.84
CA THR A 133 -17.81 4.53 6.25
C THR A 133 -17.84 3.25 5.41
N THR A 134 -17.70 3.35 4.09
CA THR A 134 -17.68 2.15 3.23
C THR A 134 -16.47 1.25 3.52
N SER A 135 -15.28 1.83 3.74
CA SER A 135 -14.06 1.04 3.98
C SER A 135 -14.07 0.36 5.34
N PHE A 136 -14.43 1.08 6.41
CA PHE A 136 -14.35 0.54 7.76
C PHE A 136 -15.58 -0.33 8.08
N TYR A 137 -16.79 0.12 7.77
CA TYR A 137 -18.00 -0.67 8.03
C TYR A 137 -18.04 -1.99 7.23
N GLN A 138 -17.63 -1.97 5.96
CA GLN A 138 -17.72 -3.17 5.10
C GLN A 138 -16.46 -4.03 5.11
N LYS A 139 -15.29 -3.45 5.41
CA LYS A 139 -14.00 -4.13 5.19
C LYS A 139 -13.06 -4.13 6.40
N ALA A 140 -13.38 -3.45 7.52
CA ALA A 140 -12.51 -3.53 8.70
C ALA A 140 -12.67 -4.88 9.40
N ASP A 141 -11.54 -5.53 9.64
CA ASP A 141 -11.49 -6.85 10.27
C ASP A 141 -11.86 -6.81 11.77
N LEU A 142 -11.70 -5.66 12.43
CA LEU A 142 -12.04 -5.46 13.85
C LEU A 142 -13.56 -5.34 14.06
N ASP A 143 -14.24 -4.53 13.25
CA ASP A 143 -15.66 -4.23 13.42
C ASP A 143 -16.55 -5.45 13.20
N ARG A 144 -16.07 -6.43 12.42
CA ARG A 144 -16.77 -7.67 12.17
C ARG A 144 -17.08 -8.46 13.45
N TRP A 145 -16.27 -8.27 14.49
CA TRP A 145 -16.46 -8.90 15.80
C TRP A 145 -17.41 -8.12 16.72
N LEU A 146 -17.72 -6.87 16.37
CA LEU A 146 -18.60 -5.97 17.13
C LEU A 146 -19.97 -5.81 16.46
N MET A 147 -20.16 -6.35 15.25
CA MET A 147 -21.49 -6.48 14.65
C MET A 147 -22.37 -7.42 15.49
N PRO A 148 -23.66 -7.08 15.72
CA PRO A 148 -24.45 -6.07 15.01
C PRO A 148 -24.46 -4.66 15.64
N ASP A 149 -23.66 -4.39 16.66
CA ASP A 149 -23.82 -3.20 17.51
C ASP A 149 -23.17 -1.92 16.97
N ILE A 150 -22.45 -2.01 15.83
CA ILE A 150 -21.89 -0.86 15.10
C ILE A 150 -22.69 -0.66 13.81
N ARG A 151 -23.04 0.60 13.53
CA ARG A 151 -23.75 1.02 12.32
C ARG A 151 -22.94 2.03 11.51
N ALA A 152 -23.30 2.19 10.24
CA ALA A 152 -22.67 3.17 9.35
C ALA A 152 -22.81 4.62 9.86
N GLU A 153 -23.88 4.92 10.59
CA GLU A 153 -24.11 6.22 11.20
C GLU A 153 -23.10 6.56 12.30
N ASP A 154 -22.55 5.54 13.01
CA ASP A 154 -21.56 5.74 14.07
C ASP A 154 -20.25 6.31 13.53
N TYR A 155 -19.84 5.86 12.34
CA TYR A 155 -18.69 6.40 11.62
C TYR A 155 -18.93 7.84 11.15
N THR A 156 -20.17 8.16 10.81
CA THR A 156 -20.55 9.52 10.39
C THR A 156 -20.50 10.46 11.59
N GLU A 157 -21.05 10.06 12.75
CA GLU A 157 -20.97 10.83 14.00
C GLU A 157 -19.51 11.05 14.43
N LEU A 158 -18.67 9.99 14.33
CA LEU A 158 -17.24 10.09 14.61
C LEU A 158 -16.58 11.15 13.72
N LEU A 159 -16.77 11.05 12.40
CA LEU A 159 -16.17 12.01 11.45
C LEU A 159 -16.68 13.42 11.64
N ASP A 160 -17.97 13.59 11.91
CA ASP A 160 -18.57 14.90 12.17
C ASP A 160 -17.95 15.58 13.39
N SER A 161 -17.66 14.81 14.45
CA SER A 161 -17.03 15.32 15.67
C SER A 161 -15.57 15.78 15.48
N MET A 162 -14.86 15.22 14.50
CA MET A 162 -13.46 15.55 14.21
C MET A 162 -13.25 16.38 12.95
N TRP A 163 -14.32 16.68 12.18
CA TRP A 163 -14.22 17.34 10.88
C TRP A 163 -13.55 18.71 10.95
N GLU A 164 -14.02 19.58 11.85
CA GLU A 164 -13.42 20.90 12.06
C GLU A 164 -11.95 20.80 12.53
N PRO A 165 -11.61 20.00 13.56
CA PRO A 165 -10.22 19.75 13.92
C PRO A 165 -9.34 19.24 12.76
N LEU A 166 -9.84 18.34 11.91
CA LEU A 166 -9.08 17.81 10.78
C LEU A 166 -8.70 18.91 9.78
N LEU A 167 -9.61 19.86 9.53
CA LEU A 167 -9.37 21.02 8.67
C LEU A 167 -8.40 22.01 9.30
N GLU A 168 -8.60 22.34 10.58
CA GLU A 168 -7.77 23.31 11.31
C GLU A 168 -6.32 22.88 11.43
N LYS A 169 -6.07 21.60 11.73
CA LYS A 169 -4.71 21.07 11.89
C LYS A 169 -3.97 20.98 10.55
N ASN A 170 -4.69 20.86 9.43
CA ASN A 170 -4.14 20.86 8.06
C ASN A 170 -3.02 19.80 7.85
N LEU A 171 -3.22 18.61 8.41
CA LEU A 171 -2.33 17.44 8.25
C LEU A 171 -2.96 16.33 7.40
N SER A 172 -4.26 16.42 7.16
CA SER A 172 -5.04 15.45 6.40
C SER A 172 -5.14 15.84 4.94
N PHE A 173 -5.26 14.85 4.07
CA PHE A 173 -5.32 15.08 2.63
C PHE A 173 -6.17 14.03 1.91
N VAL A 174 -6.62 14.39 0.73
CA VAL A 174 -7.30 13.50 -0.22
C VAL A 174 -6.40 13.24 -1.41
N VAL A 175 -6.61 12.09 -2.05
CA VAL A 175 -5.95 11.72 -3.30
C VAL A 175 -6.95 11.84 -4.43
N GLN A 176 -6.55 12.57 -5.47
CA GLN A 176 -7.33 12.76 -6.68
C GLN A 176 -6.65 12.12 -7.87
N THR A 177 -7.46 11.61 -8.80
CA THR A 177 -6.98 11.24 -10.14
C THR A 177 -6.72 12.50 -10.98
N GLN A 178 -6.06 12.34 -12.13
CA GLN A 178 -5.93 13.42 -13.11
C GLN A 178 -7.27 14.05 -13.58
N ARG A 179 -8.39 13.34 -13.39
CA ARG A 179 -9.74 13.82 -13.73
C ARG A 179 -10.38 14.64 -12.62
N GLY A 180 -9.69 14.82 -11.49
CA GLY A 180 -10.22 15.50 -10.30
C GLY A 180 -11.13 14.63 -9.43
N GLU A 181 -11.23 13.33 -9.70
CA GLU A 181 -12.03 12.41 -8.89
C GLU A 181 -11.26 12.04 -7.62
N THR A 182 -11.86 12.28 -6.45
CA THR A 182 -11.32 11.84 -5.17
C THR A 182 -11.48 10.33 -5.00
N VAL A 183 -10.34 9.64 -4.87
CA VAL A 183 -10.22 8.18 -4.84
C VAL A 183 -9.55 7.63 -3.58
N GLY A 184 -8.96 8.51 -2.77
CA GLY A 184 -8.37 8.13 -1.49
C GLY A 184 -8.40 9.26 -0.48
N VAL A 185 -8.27 8.91 0.80
CA VAL A 185 -8.18 9.85 1.92
C VAL A 185 -7.25 9.30 2.99
N ALA A 186 -6.43 10.19 3.54
CA ALA A 186 -5.64 9.95 4.74
C ALA A 186 -5.96 11.03 5.78
N LEU A 187 -6.55 10.60 6.89
CA LEU A 187 -6.89 11.43 8.04
C LEU A 187 -5.78 11.30 9.08
N ASN A 188 -5.11 12.42 9.36
CA ASN A 188 -3.92 12.47 10.19
C ASN A 188 -4.05 13.56 11.26
N PHE A 189 -3.44 13.28 12.41
CA PHE A 189 -3.25 14.24 13.48
C PHE A 189 -1.82 14.20 14.01
N ASP A 190 -1.47 15.18 14.83
CA ASP A 190 -0.30 15.08 15.69
C ASP A 190 -0.62 14.18 16.88
N ALA A 191 0.20 13.16 17.13
CA ALA A 191 0.02 12.22 18.23
C ALA A 191 0.20 12.87 19.62
N ASN A 192 0.46 14.15 19.75
CA ASN A 192 0.41 14.84 21.04
C ASN A 192 -0.59 16.02 21.06
N ASP A 193 -1.43 16.15 20.02
CA ASP A 193 -2.40 17.25 19.85
C ASP A 193 -3.65 16.82 19.05
N GLU A 194 -4.18 15.63 19.37
CA GLU A 194 -5.46 15.12 18.86
C GLU A 194 -6.66 15.69 19.64
N PRO A 195 -7.80 15.95 18.98
CA PRO A 195 -8.98 16.47 19.66
C PRO A 195 -9.63 15.41 20.57
N PRO A 196 -10.24 15.81 21.69
CA PRO A 196 -11.07 14.90 22.47
C PRO A 196 -12.33 14.57 21.66
N VAL A 197 -12.55 13.29 21.38
CA VAL A 197 -13.73 12.81 20.67
C VAL A 197 -14.65 12.08 21.63
N LYS A 198 -15.93 12.45 21.65
CA LYS A 198 -16.97 11.69 22.36
C LYS A 198 -17.65 10.76 21.38
N ILE A 199 -17.56 9.47 21.63
CA ILE A 199 -18.21 8.43 20.85
C ILE A 199 -19.31 7.85 21.71
N ASN A 200 -20.55 7.89 21.24
CA ASN A 200 -21.71 7.42 22.01
C ASN A 200 -22.13 5.97 21.64
N SER A 201 -21.41 5.33 20.73
CA SER A 201 -21.68 4.00 20.19
C SER A 201 -20.62 2.98 20.63
N LYS A 202 -20.83 1.68 20.32
CA LYS A 202 -19.82 0.64 20.54
C LYS A 202 -18.52 0.82 19.75
N LEU A 203 -18.49 1.79 18.83
CA LEU A 203 -17.23 2.23 18.21
C LEU A 203 -16.24 2.74 19.28
N GLU A 204 -16.72 3.20 20.45
CA GLU A 204 -15.87 3.54 21.59
C GLU A 204 -14.99 2.35 22.01
N ASP A 205 -15.53 1.12 22.03
CA ASP A 205 -14.76 -0.09 22.37
C ASP A 205 -13.61 -0.33 21.37
N CYS A 206 -13.87 -0.12 20.07
CA CYS A 206 -12.87 -0.22 19.00
C CYS A 206 -11.78 0.85 19.16
N VAL A 207 -12.17 2.10 19.37
CA VAL A 207 -11.27 3.24 19.51
C VAL A 207 -10.46 3.14 20.81
N GLN A 208 -11.08 2.62 21.88
CA GLN A 208 -10.41 2.31 23.14
C GLN A 208 -9.38 1.21 22.94
N PHE A 209 -9.70 0.13 22.23
CA PHE A 209 -8.74 -0.93 21.91
C PHE A 209 -7.51 -0.40 21.15
N LEU A 210 -7.72 0.49 20.18
CA LEU A 210 -6.66 1.08 19.36
C LEU A 210 -5.88 2.21 20.06
N GLY A 211 -6.41 2.79 21.14
CA GLY A 211 -5.71 3.76 21.99
C GLY A 211 -5.74 5.20 21.47
N ALA A 212 -6.86 5.65 20.88
CA ALA A 212 -7.01 7.06 20.53
C ALA A 212 -7.20 7.94 21.80
N PRO A 213 -6.66 9.16 21.83
CA PRO A 213 -6.74 10.07 22.96
C PRO A 213 -8.16 10.62 23.16
N GLY A 214 -8.54 10.84 24.42
CA GLY A 214 -9.84 11.40 24.81
C GLY A 214 -10.82 10.39 25.43
N VAL A 215 -10.54 9.09 25.34
CA VAL A 215 -11.32 8.05 26.04
C VAL A 215 -10.65 7.70 27.36
N SER A 216 -11.36 7.90 28.46
CA SER A 216 -10.85 7.66 29.81
C SER A 216 -10.66 6.15 30.04
N TYR A 217 -9.49 5.76 30.53
CA TYR A 217 -9.02 4.41 30.88
C TYR A 217 -8.35 3.57 29.77
N LYS A 218 -7.00 3.62 29.79
CA LYS A 218 -6.08 2.47 29.90
C LYS A 218 -6.44 1.20 29.10
N SER A 219 -6.27 1.25 27.78
CA SER A 219 -6.08 0.07 26.93
C SER A 219 -4.79 0.15 26.11
N VAL A 220 -4.27 -1.00 25.68
CA VAL A 220 -2.96 -1.49 26.14
C VAL A 220 -1.85 -1.47 25.08
N MET A 221 -2.17 -1.37 23.79
CA MET A 221 -1.16 -1.64 22.76
C MET A 221 -0.42 -0.38 22.28
N CYS A 222 -1.15 0.61 21.78
CA CYS A 222 -0.55 1.80 21.19
C CYS A 222 -0.13 2.84 22.23
N CYS A 223 -0.91 3.02 23.31
CA CYS A 223 -0.59 3.99 24.36
C CYS A 223 0.75 3.72 25.02
N VAL A 224 1.10 2.45 25.28
CA VAL A 224 2.39 2.11 25.89
C VAL A 224 3.56 2.51 24.98
N ILE A 225 3.45 2.27 23.68
CA ILE A 225 4.47 2.66 22.70
C ILE A 225 4.52 4.18 22.58
N ARG A 226 3.36 4.83 22.43
CA ARG A 226 3.23 6.28 22.27
C ARG A 226 3.74 7.07 23.48
N GLU A 227 3.50 6.59 24.69
CA GLU A 227 3.91 7.28 25.93
C GLU A 227 5.35 6.96 26.34
N ASN A 228 5.83 5.73 26.09
CA ASN A 228 7.12 5.28 26.64
C ASN A 228 8.24 5.12 25.61
N GLN A 229 7.93 5.00 24.31
CA GLN A 229 8.94 4.72 23.28
C GLN A 229 9.02 5.79 22.19
N LEU A 230 7.93 6.51 21.93
CA LEU A 230 7.92 7.59 20.94
C LEU A 230 8.38 8.93 21.51
N PRO A 231 8.95 9.82 20.68
CA PRO A 231 9.33 11.16 21.13
C PRO A 231 8.10 11.96 21.60
N GLN A 232 8.23 12.58 22.76
CA GLN A 232 7.15 13.32 23.41
C GLN A 232 7.12 14.77 22.95
N GLY A 233 5.91 15.33 22.88
CA GLY A 233 5.69 16.75 22.57
C GLY A 233 5.08 16.98 21.19
N LYS A 234 4.48 18.15 21.03
CA LYS A 234 3.85 18.57 19.78
C LYS A 234 4.88 18.67 18.65
N GLY A 235 4.49 18.25 17.45
CA GLY A 235 5.29 18.24 16.23
C GLY A 235 6.26 17.07 16.15
N GLN A 236 6.17 16.08 17.05
CA GLN A 236 7.10 14.95 17.05
C GLN A 236 6.61 13.75 16.24
N VAL A 237 5.34 13.38 16.37
CA VAL A 237 4.81 12.16 15.76
C VAL A 237 3.55 12.48 14.96
N LEU A 238 3.58 12.17 13.65
CA LEU A 238 2.40 12.25 12.81
C LEU A 238 1.63 10.93 12.95
N HIS A 239 0.41 10.98 13.47
CA HIS A 239 -0.46 9.83 13.64
C HIS A 239 -1.37 9.67 12.42
N GLY A 240 -1.17 8.60 11.65
CA GLY A 240 -2.08 8.18 10.59
C GLY A 240 -3.28 7.45 11.18
N LEU A 241 -4.36 8.19 11.44
CA LEU A 241 -5.53 7.69 12.16
C LEU A 241 -6.41 6.79 11.29
N MET A 242 -6.77 7.27 10.10
CA MET A 242 -7.59 6.51 9.15
C MET A 242 -7.10 6.71 7.73
N MET A 243 -7.06 5.62 6.97
CA MET A 243 -6.75 5.62 5.56
C MET A 243 -7.79 4.80 4.81
N ALA A 244 -8.36 5.36 3.75
CA ALA A 244 -9.40 4.71 2.97
C ALA A 244 -9.27 5.04 1.49
N THR A 245 -9.74 4.10 0.66
CA THR A 245 -9.84 4.25 -0.78
C THR A 245 -11.30 4.12 -1.20
N HIS A 246 -11.62 4.68 -2.37
CA HIS A 246 -12.96 4.55 -2.90
C HIS A 246 -13.27 3.11 -3.32
N SER A 247 -14.51 2.67 -3.09
CA SER A 247 -14.96 1.28 -3.32
C SER A 247 -14.91 0.83 -4.77
N SER A 248 -14.92 1.77 -5.73
CA SER A 248 -14.81 1.46 -7.17
C SER A 248 -13.40 1.07 -7.62
N MET A 249 -12.41 1.08 -6.73
CA MET A 249 -11.03 0.79 -7.10
C MET A 249 -10.80 -0.71 -7.31
N SER A 250 -10.10 -1.05 -8.38
CA SER A 250 -9.57 -2.42 -8.53
C SER A 250 -8.54 -2.72 -7.43
N PRO A 251 -8.27 -4.00 -7.12
CA PRO A 251 -7.25 -4.37 -6.12
C PRO A 251 -5.89 -3.73 -6.37
N GLN A 252 -5.44 -3.67 -7.62
CA GLN A 252 -4.18 -3.02 -7.98
C GLN A 252 -4.23 -1.50 -7.73
N GLN A 253 -5.25 -0.82 -8.24
CA GLN A 253 -5.38 0.64 -8.04
C GLN A 253 -5.48 0.98 -6.55
N ASN A 254 -6.15 0.14 -5.76
CA ASN A 254 -6.20 0.29 -4.33
C ASN A 254 -4.79 0.27 -3.71
N VAL A 255 -3.96 -0.71 -4.05
CA VAL A 255 -2.58 -0.79 -3.53
C VAL A 255 -1.72 0.38 -4.01
N GLU A 256 -1.86 0.79 -5.28
CA GLU A 256 -1.18 1.98 -5.81
C GLU A 256 -1.54 3.25 -5.03
N VAL A 257 -2.83 3.46 -4.72
CA VAL A 257 -3.31 4.64 -3.98
C VAL A 257 -2.90 4.59 -2.51
N ILE A 258 -2.92 3.41 -1.86
CA ILE A 258 -2.42 3.25 -0.47
C ILE A 258 -0.93 3.63 -0.40
N HIS A 259 -0.09 3.09 -1.28
CA HIS A 259 1.33 3.43 -1.30
C HIS A 259 1.57 4.91 -1.60
N PHE A 260 0.79 5.51 -2.51
CA PHE A 260 0.86 6.94 -2.75
C PHE A 260 0.52 7.75 -1.49
N MET A 261 -0.49 7.35 -0.72
CA MET A 261 -0.84 8.01 0.54
C MET A 261 0.25 7.83 1.61
N GLU A 262 0.88 6.67 1.71
CA GLU A 262 2.02 6.44 2.63
C GLU A 262 3.21 7.35 2.29
N GLU A 263 3.59 7.44 1.02
CA GLU A 263 4.67 8.32 0.56
C GLU A 263 4.35 9.79 0.82
N GLU A 264 3.10 10.19 0.57
CA GLU A 264 2.64 11.56 0.81
C GLU A 264 2.60 11.89 2.31
N MET A 265 2.19 10.95 3.16
CA MET A 265 2.20 11.11 4.61
C MET A 265 3.62 11.31 5.12
N LEU A 266 4.59 10.53 4.63
CA LEU A 266 6.02 10.73 4.93
C LEU A 266 6.52 12.10 4.44
N ARG A 267 6.05 12.58 3.28
CA ARG A 267 6.39 13.91 2.75
C ARG A 267 5.86 15.03 3.66
N ILE A 268 4.61 14.91 4.11
CA ILE A 268 3.99 15.84 5.06
C ILE A 268 4.75 15.82 6.39
N ALA A 269 5.05 14.64 6.93
CA ALA A 269 5.82 14.48 8.17
C ALA A 269 7.18 15.19 8.08
N ARG A 270 7.94 14.96 7.00
CA ARG A 270 9.24 15.63 6.78
C ARG A 270 9.11 17.14 6.64
N LYS A 271 8.12 17.62 5.89
CA LYS A 271 7.88 19.07 5.70
C LYS A 271 7.46 19.74 7.02
N GLY A 272 6.68 19.04 7.85
CA GLY A 272 6.23 19.49 9.16
C GLY A 272 7.28 19.37 10.27
N GLY A 273 8.43 18.76 10.00
CA GLY A 273 9.48 18.55 11.00
C GLY A 273 9.19 17.44 12.00
N PHE A 274 8.26 16.53 11.69
CA PHE A 274 7.97 15.37 12.53
C PHE A 274 9.14 14.39 12.55
N ALA A 275 9.40 13.81 13.72
CA ALA A 275 10.43 12.79 13.93
C ALA A 275 10.04 11.44 13.29
N GLY A 276 8.74 11.16 13.16
CA GLY A 276 8.25 9.93 12.53
C GLY A 276 6.74 9.91 12.29
N VAL A 277 6.31 8.83 11.62
CA VAL A 277 4.90 8.49 11.42
C VAL A 277 4.55 7.29 12.29
N PHE A 278 3.39 7.33 12.93
CA PHE A 278 2.84 6.25 13.73
C PHE A 278 1.44 5.88 13.21
N THR A 279 1.15 4.59 13.08
CA THR A 279 -0.15 4.09 12.65
C THR A 279 -0.38 2.66 13.16
N THR A 280 -1.65 2.27 13.28
CA THR A 280 -2.06 0.91 13.63
C THR A 280 -2.80 0.30 12.45
N ASN A 281 -2.14 -0.63 11.75
CA ASN A 281 -2.74 -1.31 10.60
C ASN A 281 -3.60 -2.50 11.05
N THR A 282 -4.90 -2.40 10.78
CA THR A 282 -5.90 -3.38 11.22
C THR A 282 -6.38 -4.31 10.09
N SER A 283 -5.89 -4.10 8.87
CA SER A 283 -6.19 -4.95 7.70
C SER A 283 -4.90 -5.50 7.08
N PRO A 284 -4.89 -6.77 6.59
CA PRO A 284 -3.77 -7.31 5.83
C PRO A 284 -3.39 -6.51 4.59
N LEU A 285 -4.30 -5.67 4.07
CA LEU A 285 -4.09 -4.85 2.87
C LEU A 285 -3.24 -3.61 3.12
N THR A 286 -3.12 -3.18 4.38
CA THR A 286 -2.32 -2.01 4.79
C THR A 286 -1.13 -2.41 5.67
N GLN A 287 -0.88 -3.71 5.86
CA GLN A 287 0.27 -4.25 6.60
C GLN A 287 1.56 -4.22 5.78
#